data_AF-A0A948SGN5-F1
#
_entry.id   AF-A0A948SGN5-F1
#
_cell.length_a   1.000
_cell.length_b   1.000
_cell.length_c   1.000
_cell.angle_alpha   90.00
_cell.angle_beta   90.00
_cell.angle_gamma   90.00
#
_symmetry.space_group_name_H-M   'P 1'
#
loop_
_entity.id
_entity.type
_entity.pdbx_description
1 polymer ?
#
loop_
_entity_poly.entity_id
_entity_poly.type
_entity_poly.pdbx_seq_one_letter_code
_entity_poly.pdbx_strand_id
1 'polypeptide(L)'
;MSCRAPNRLLAGALAAAALLAAGALSPALAPAKAATACNGSATLCDRPLNETVMVGTHNSMASDAYGWSKVITNQTYSIRGQLDRGVRALNFDIHYGTRGAFGIISKAEGPTRPGVEPYLCHALCNLGARRLALAAGEVASFLRDNPRQVVVIQTEEYVSAADIEAALKEGGLWKYVHSGPLTQTLGQMISSGKRVALVAQNISTADQQPWLPRLTTPQTGRDTQYDFKSTAALSDPALQPASCEPSPWGSAGTGRLFLMQHFVTNPLASRAASRVVNARGVLVSRALACQGLRGVMPSILLVDYFELGQPACAMWELNGKLARGSTAGARAASGAGPAGCGSAAPRGVKLESLRIAALSDQVPRGGEREVALTLVNRGTRSATARVKLSGAGGTGFSYPRSLAVSVPAQDSVRVDLTVRAASKASGTLRLSASLAGLRSKLALVAR
;
A
#
# COMPACT_ATOMS: atom_id res chain seq x y z
N MET A 1 -35.39 44.85 90.88
CA MET A 1 -36.40 43.82 91.18
C MET A 1 -36.22 42.70 90.15
N SER A 2 -35.52 41.63 90.54
CA SER A 2 -36.05 40.25 90.75
C SER A 2 -36.14 39.45 89.44
N CYS A 3 -35.17 38.55 89.19
CA CYS A 3 -35.29 37.08 89.32
C CYS A 3 -36.14 36.46 88.19
N ARG A 4 -35.72 35.46 87.41
CA ARG A 4 -35.17 34.15 87.80
C ARG A 4 -34.69 33.42 86.52
N ALA A 5 -33.57 32.72 86.61
CA ALA A 5 -33.34 31.44 85.91
C ALA A 5 -33.68 30.29 86.91
N PRO A 6 -33.55 28.97 86.61
CA PRO A 6 -33.06 28.32 85.38
C PRO A 6 -33.84 27.02 84.97
N ASN A 7 -33.34 26.36 83.91
CA ASN A 7 -32.87 24.97 83.90
C ASN A 7 -33.46 23.96 82.89
N ARG A 8 -32.50 23.28 82.22
CA ARG A 8 -32.47 21.92 81.62
C ARG A 8 -32.96 21.78 80.17
N LEU A 9 -32.04 21.66 79.22
CA LEU A 9 -31.20 20.49 78.83
C LEU A 9 -31.92 19.61 77.80
N LEU A 10 -31.34 19.54 76.60
CA LEU A 10 -31.22 18.39 75.67
C LEU A 10 -30.69 18.98 74.35
N ALA A 11 -29.36 19.04 74.14
CA ALA A 11 -28.52 17.95 73.65
C ALA A 11 -29.01 17.40 72.29
N GLY A 12 -28.28 17.76 71.23
CA GLY A 12 -28.51 17.28 69.87
C GLY A 12 -27.65 18.04 68.87
N ALA A 13 -26.36 17.74 68.86
CA ALA A 13 -25.39 18.28 67.91
C ALA A 13 -25.74 17.85 66.48
N LEU A 14 -25.83 18.80 65.55
CA LEU A 14 -25.84 18.53 64.11
C LEU A 14 -25.13 19.66 63.35
N ALA A 15 -24.24 19.21 62.47
CA ALA A 15 -23.65 19.89 61.33
C ALA A 15 -22.57 20.96 61.58
N ALA A 16 -21.33 20.46 61.59
CA ALA A 16 -20.11 21.19 61.31
C ALA A 16 -20.07 21.78 59.89
N ALA A 17 -19.26 22.84 59.77
CA ALA A 17 -18.52 23.27 58.59
C ALA A 17 -19.32 23.80 57.38
N ALA A 18 -19.63 25.10 57.44
CA ALA A 18 -19.77 25.94 56.26
C ALA A 18 -18.39 26.17 55.61
N LEU A 19 -17.97 25.27 54.74
CA LEU A 19 -17.02 25.54 53.67
C LEU A 19 -17.46 24.70 52.49
N LEU A 20 -17.85 25.33 51.37
CA LEU A 20 -17.61 24.85 50.00
C LEU A 20 -18.21 25.81 48.97
N ALA A 21 -17.49 25.89 47.84
CA ALA A 21 -17.89 26.43 46.54
C ALA A 21 -17.68 27.94 46.28
N ALA A 22 -16.45 28.41 46.45
CA ALA A 22 -15.87 29.31 45.44
C ALA A 22 -15.43 28.44 44.25
N GLY A 23 -16.41 28.01 43.44
CA GLY A 23 -16.16 27.30 42.20
C GLY A 23 -15.51 28.26 41.20
N ALA A 24 -14.20 28.13 41.00
CA ALA A 24 -13.53 28.74 39.87
C ALA A 24 -14.20 28.23 38.59
N LEU A 25 -14.96 29.09 37.90
CA LEU A 25 -15.31 28.85 36.51
C LEU A 25 -14.01 28.89 35.71
N SER A 26 -13.37 27.73 35.57
CA SER A 26 -12.46 27.53 34.44
C SER A 26 -13.31 27.74 33.18
N PRO A 27 -12.97 28.66 32.27
CA PRO A 27 -13.59 28.66 30.97
C PRO A 27 -13.29 27.29 30.38
N ALA A 28 -14.32 26.49 30.16
CA ALA A 28 -14.17 25.27 29.38
C ALA A 28 -13.55 25.71 28.06
N LEU A 29 -12.30 25.36 27.82
CA LEU A 29 -11.71 25.49 26.49
C LEU A 29 -12.67 24.73 25.57
N ALA A 30 -13.38 25.47 24.72
CA ALA A 30 -14.10 24.86 23.62
C ALA A 30 -13.11 23.91 22.93
N PRO A 31 -13.48 22.66 22.62
CA PRO A 31 -12.57 21.77 21.92
C PRO A 31 -12.12 22.52 20.67
N ALA A 32 -10.81 22.76 20.55
CA ALA A 32 -10.24 23.36 19.36
C ALA A 32 -10.80 22.57 18.18
N LYS A 33 -11.58 23.24 17.31
CA LYS A 33 -12.18 22.63 16.12
C LYS A 33 -11.06 21.89 15.42
N ALA A 34 -11.04 20.56 15.52
CA ALA A 34 -9.93 19.75 15.06
C ALA A 34 -9.60 20.24 13.66
N ALA A 35 -8.38 20.72 13.44
CA ALA A 35 -7.97 21.32 12.18
C ALA A 35 -8.47 20.41 11.07
N THR A 36 -9.47 20.90 10.34
CA THR A 36 -10.34 20.02 9.58
C THR A 36 -9.45 19.30 8.56
N ALA A 37 -9.32 17.97 8.65
CA ALA A 37 -8.33 17.20 7.89
C ALA A 37 -8.87 16.78 6.53
N CYS A 38 -8.15 16.99 5.42
CA CYS A 38 -8.56 16.57 4.07
C CYS A 38 -7.92 15.21 3.78
N ASN A 39 -8.72 14.21 3.39
CA ASN A 39 -8.21 12.85 3.23
C ASN A 39 -7.40 12.34 4.45
N GLY A 40 -7.78 12.77 5.66
CA GLY A 40 -7.12 12.37 6.91
C GLY A 40 -5.93 13.23 7.36
N SER A 41 -5.52 14.27 6.61
CA SER A 41 -4.51 15.23 7.08
C SER A 41 -4.83 16.68 6.70
N ALA A 42 -4.63 17.62 7.64
CA ALA A 42 -4.77 19.05 7.37
C ALA A 42 -3.76 19.53 6.31
N THR A 43 -2.56 18.95 6.26
CA THR A 43 -1.52 19.31 5.29
C THR A 43 -1.87 18.97 3.85
N LEU A 44 -2.92 18.18 3.61
CA LEU A 44 -3.40 17.85 2.28
C LEU A 44 -4.46 18.83 1.77
N CYS A 45 -5.00 19.72 2.61
CA CYS A 45 -6.10 20.58 2.20
C CYS A 45 -5.71 21.60 1.14
N ASP A 46 -4.52 22.16 1.22
CA ASP A 46 -4.03 23.16 0.26
C ASP A 46 -3.34 22.52 -0.95
N ARG A 47 -3.37 21.18 -1.05
CA ARG A 47 -2.70 20.45 -2.13
C ARG A 47 -3.64 20.23 -3.30
N PRO A 48 -3.20 20.53 -4.54
CA PRO A 48 -3.91 20.13 -5.75
C PRO A 48 -4.18 18.63 -5.78
N LEU A 49 -5.35 18.23 -6.30
CA LEU A 49 -5.70 16.81 -6.47
C LEU A 49 -4.64 16.06 -7.28
N ASN A 50 -4.21 16.65 -8.39
CA ASN A 50 -3.21 16.11 -9.30
C ASN A 50 -1.75 16.17 -8.79
N GLU A 51 -1.52 16.57 -7.54
CA GLU A 51 -0.21 16.60 -6.89
C GLU A 51 -0.23 16.01 -5.47
N THR A 52 -1.32 15.33 -5.13
CA THR A 52 -1.48 14.63 -3.87
C THR A 52 -1.27 13.14 -4.10
N VAL A 53 -0.31 12.54 -3.40
CA VAL A 53 -0.09 11.09 -3.50
C VAL A 53 -1.22 10.37 -2.78
N MET A 54 -1.84 9.41 -3.45
CA MET A 54 -2.94 8.58 -2.97
C MET A 54 -2.64 7.11 -3.22
N VAL A 55 -3.08 6.23 -2.31
CA VAL A 55 -3.16 4.80 -2.62
C VAL A 55 -4.36 4.57 -3.53
N GLY A 56 -4.12 3.89 -4.64
CA GLY A 56 -5.14 3.40 -5.55
C GLY A 56 -5.17 1.89 -5.67
N THR A 57 -6.31 1.34 -6.06
CA THR A 57 -6.51 -0.11 -6.23
C THR A 57 -6.82 -0.44 -7.68
N HIS A 58 -5.97 -1.28 -8.29
CA HIS A 58 -6.19 -1.84 -9.63
C HIS A 58 -7.38 -2.81 -9.60
N ASN A 59 -8.24 -2.77 -10.63
CA ASN A 59 -9.48 -3.54 -10.73
C ASN A 59 -10.26 -3.54 -9.41
N SER A 60 -10.62 -2.35 -8.92
CA SER A 60 -11.15 -2.17 -7.56
C SER A 60 -12.39 -3.02 -7.26
N MET A 61 -13.16 -3.38 -8.29
CA MET A 61 -14.33 -4.25 -8.18
C MET A 61 -14.00 -5.74 -8.04
N ALA A 62 -12.84 -6.18 -8.52
CA ALA A 62 -12.47 -7.60 -8.60
C ALA A 62 -12.05 -8.10 -7.23
N SER A 63 -13.05 -8.44 -6.40
CA SER A 63 -12.87 -8.57 -4.96
C SER A 63 -13.50 -9.82 -4.35
N ASP A 64 -12.76 -10.43 -3.41
CA ASP A 64 -13.23 -11.55 -2.58
C ASP A 64 -14.54 -11.21 -1.85
N ALA A 65 -14.70 -9.95 -1.43
CA ALA A 65 -15.88 -9.48 -0.68
C ALA A 65 -17.20 -9.57 -1.46
N TYR A 66 -17.14 -9.71 -2.79
CA TYR A 66 -18.32 -9.90 -3.63
C TYR A 66 -18.54 -11.36 -4.02
N GLY A 67 -17.80 -12.30 -3.42
CA GLY A 67 -17.92 -13.73 -3.70
C GLY A 67 -17.29 -14.15 -5.04
N TRP A 68 -16.44 -13.32 -5.64
CA TRP A 68 -15.71 -13.67 -6.85
C TRP A 68 -14.68 -14.76 -6.53
N SER A 69 -14.32 -15.57 -7.53
CA SER A 69 -13.29 -16.59 -7.35
C SER A 69 -11.95 -15.94 -7.01
N LYS A 70 -11.26 -16.43 -5.98
CA LYS A 70 -9.95 -15.92 -5.53
C LYS A 70 -8.86 -15.96 -6.61
N VAL A 71 -9.11 -16.68 -7.69
CA VAL A 71 -8.22 -16.80 -8.85
C VAL A 71 -8.26 -15.54 -9.73
N ILE A 72 -9.38 -14.82 -9.75
CA ILE A 72 -9.60 -13.66 -10.64
C ILE A 72 -9.67 -12.32 -9.89
N THR A 73 -9.48 -12.34 -8.57
CA THR A 73 -9.58 -11.14 -7.74
C THR A 73 -8.26 -10.40 -7.66
N ASN A 74 -8.35 -9.08 -7.65
CA ASN A 74 -7.25 -8.15 -7.40
C ASN A 74 -7.28 -7.61 -5.97
N GLN A 75 -8.44 -7.67 -5.30
CA GLN A 75 -8.65 -7.07 -3.98
C GLN A 75 -9.34 -8.05 -3.01
N THR A 76 -9.17 -7.82 -1.72
CA THR A 76 -9.86 -8.60 -0.66
C THR A 76 -11.17 -7.95 -0.24
N TYR A 77 -11.22 -6.61 -0.25
CA TYR A 77 -12.28 -5.82 0.36
C TYR A 77 -13.23 -5.25 -0.68
N SER A 78 -14.48 -5.00 -0.30
CA SER A 78 -15.42 -4.27 -1.16
C SER A 78 -14.90 -2.87 -1.46
N ILE A 79 -15.47 -2.18 -2.44
CA ILE A 79 -15.13 -0.79 -2.79
C ILE A 79 -15.27 0.10 -1.56
N ARG A 80 -16.37 0.00 -0.81
CA ARG A 80 -16.50 0.72 0.48
C ARG A 80 -15.40 0.31 1.46
N GLY A 81 -15.12 -1.00 1.60
CA GLY A 81 -14.10 -1.50 2.52
C GLY A 81 -12.67 -1.04 2.19
N GLN A 82 -12.35 -0.83 0.91
CA GLN A 82 -11.10 -0.22 0.43
C GLN A 82 -11.04 1.25 0.85
N LEU A 83 -12.09 2.02 0.60
CA LEU A 83 -12.18 3.43 0.97
C LEU A 83 -12.09 3.64 2.49
N ASP A 84 -12.76 2.81 3.29
CA ASP A 84 -12.68 2.86 4.76
C ASP A 84 -11.26 2.62 5.30
N ARG A 85 -10.40 1.98 4.51
CA ARG A 85 -9.01 1.65 4.87
C ARG A 85 -7.97 2.59 4.24
N GLY A 86 -8.43 3.74 3.72
CA GLY A 86 -7.55 4.82 3.27
C GLY A 86 -7.23 4.82 1.77
N VAL A 87 -7.79 3.91 0.98
CA VAL A 87 -7.74 4.02 -0.50
C VAL A 87 -8.50 5.27 -0.93
N ARG A 88 -7.93 6.07 -1.83
CA ARG A 88 -8.57 7.30 -2.35
C ARG A 88 -8.53 7.39 -3.88
N ALA A 89 -8.01 6.37 -4.55
CA ALA A 89 -8.14 6.19 -5.98
C ALA A 89 -8.69 4.79 -6.29
N LEU A 90 -9.68 4.70 -7.17
CA LEU A 90 -10.27 3.44 -7.63
C LEU A 90 -10.02 3.31 -9.13
N ASN A 91 -9.81 2.09 -9.61
CA ASN A 91 -9.74 1.79 -11.04
C ASN A 91 -10.90 0.85 -11.43
N PHE A 92 -11.70 1.27 -12.41
CA PHE A 92 -12.95 0.66 -12.84
C PHE A 92 -12.96 0.31 -14.34
N ASP A 93 -12.99 -0.97 -14.66
CA ASP A 93 -13.24 -1.47 -16.01
C ASP A 93 -14.74 -1.55 -16.24
N ILE A 94 -15.26 -0.85 -17.25
CA ILE A 94 -16.70 -0.70 -17.47
C ILE A 94 -17.09 -1.30 -18.82
N HIS A 95 -17.96 -2.30 -18.79
CA HIS A 95 -18.50 -2.98 -19.98
C HIS A 95 -20.03 -2.98 -19.99
N TYR A 96 -20.63 -3.03 -21.17
CA TYR A 96 -22.03 -3.42 -21.27
C TYR A 96 -22.19 -4.90 -20.91
N GLY A 97 -23.19 -5.19 -20.09
CA GLY A 97 -23.53 -6.54 -19.69
C GLY A 97 -25.04 -6.72 -19.61
N THR A 98 -25.48 -7.96 -19.80
CA THR A 98 -26.87 -8.36 -19.60
C THR A 98 -26.93 -9.47 -18.56
N ARG A 99 -27.95 -9.42 -17.71
CA ARG A 99 -28.20 -10.44 -16.70
C ARG A 99 -28.92 -11.61 -17.34
N GLY A 100 -28.24 -12.75 -17.42
CA GLY A 100 -28.79 -14.02 -17.90
C GLY A 100 -29.39 -14.87 -16.78
N ALA A 101 -29.62 -16.13 -17.11
CA ALA A 101 -30.08 -17.15 -16.17
C ALA A 101 -29.14 -17.27 -14.96
N PHE A 102 -29.71 -17.58 -13.79
CA PHE A 102 -28.98 -17.75 -12.53
C PHE A 102 -28.17 -16.51 -12.08
N GLY A 103 -28.44 -15.34 -12.66
CA GLY A 103 -27.76 -14.09 -12.32
C GLY A 103 -26.38 -13.92 -12.95
N ILE A 104 -25.98 -14.81 -13.86
CA ILE A 104 -24.69 -14.72 -14.58
C ILE A 104 -24.75 -13.52 -15.54
N ILE A 105 -23.70 -12.71 -15.55
CA ILE A 105 -23.61 -11.54 -16.42
C ILE A 105 -22.81 -11.90 -17.68
N SER A 106 -23.44 -11.74 -18.84
CA SER A 106 -22.75 -11.90 -20.13
C SER A 106 -22.42 -10.53 -20.70
N LYS A 107 -21.22 -10.38 -21.25
CA LYS A 107 -20.82 -9.14 -21.96
C LYS A 107 -21.75 -8.93 -23.17
N ALA A 108 -22.13 -7.68 -23.39
CA ALA A 108 -22.94 -7.25 -24.52
C ALA A 108 -22.15 -6.26 -25.40
N GLU A 109 -22.50 -6.19 -26.68
CA GLU A 109 -21.85 -5.30 -27.65
C GLU A 109 -22.27 -3.83 -27.51
N GLY A 110 -23.42 -3.57 -26.91
CA GLY A 110 -23.97 -2.21 -26.74
C GLY A 110 -25.35 -2.23 -26.08
N PRO A 111 -25.92 -1.07 -25.75
CA PRO A 111 -27.22 -0.94 -25.07
C PRO A 111 -28.40 -1.13 -26.05
N THR A 112 -28.21 -1.86 -27.14
CA THR A 112 -29.17 -2.01 -28.24
C THR A 112 -30.36 -2.92 -27.93
N ARG A 113 -30.36 -3.54 -26.75
CA ARG A 113 -31.42 -4.46 -26.29
C ARG A 113 -31.86 -4.11 -24.86
N PRO A 114 -33.14 -4.32 -24.50
CA PRO A 114 -33.60 -4.16 -23.14
C PRO A 114 -32.80 -5.00 -22.13
N GLY A 115 -32.54 -4.44 -20.95
CA GLY A 115 -31.81 -5.15 -19.88
C GLY A 115 -30.28 -5.20 -20.05
N VAL A 116 -29.72 -4.49 -21.03
CA VAL A 116 -28.29 -4.21 -21.09
C VAL A 116 -27.98 -2.99 -20.22
N GLU A 117 -27.00 -3.10 -19.33
CA GLU A 117 -26.59 -2.05 -18.40
C GLU A 117 -25.05 -1.99 -18.29
N PRO A 118 -24.48 -0.90 -17.75
CA PRO A 118 -23.06 -0.86 -17.40
C PRO A 118 -22.72 -1.74 -16.19
N TYR A 119 -21.75 -2.63 -16.38
CA TYR A 119 -21.18 -3.49 -15.34
C TYR A 119 -19.67 -3.26 -15.22
N LEU A 120 -19.16 -3.46 -14.00
CA LEU A 120 -17.74 -3.55 -13.71
C LEU A 120 -17.29 -5.01 -13.79
N CYS A 121 -16.33 -5.32 -14.67
CA CYS A 121 -15.70 -6.64 -14.77
C CYS A 121 -14.33 -6.59 -15.44
N HIS A 122 -13.42 -7.50 -15.08
CA HIS A 122 -12.10 -7.58 -15.70
C HIS A 122 -12.12 -8.60 -16.86
N ALA A 123 -12.30 -8.09 -18.09
CA ALA A 123 -12.42 -8.82 -19.36
C ALA A 123 -13.62 -9.78 -19.51
N LEU A 124 -13.83 -10.70 -18.54
CA LEU A 124 -14.86 -11.76 -18.59
C LEU A 124 -15.93 -11.55 -17.51
N CYS A 125 -16.99 -10.80 -17.85
CA CYS A 125 -18.09 -10.49 -16.93
C CYS A 125 -18.82 -11.71 -16.36
N ASN A 126 -18.78 -12.86 -17.04
CA ASN A 126 -19.41 -14.09 -16.57
C ASN A 126 -18.65 -14.76 -15.41
N LEU A 127 -17.38 -14.41 -15.21
CA LEU A 127 -16.57 -14.90 -14.09
C LEU A 127 -16.72 -14.05 -12.82
N GLY A 128 -17.13 -12.79 -13.00
CA GLY A 128 -17.35 -11.85 -11.93
C GLY A 128 -17.78 -10.50 -12.50
N ALA A 129 -18.90 -9.97 -12.03
CA ALA A 129 -19.38 -8.66 -12.42
C ALA A 129 -20.12 -7.96 -11.29
N ARG A 130 -20.10 -6.63 -11.32
CA ARG A 130 -20.85 -5.77 -10.40
C ARG A 130 -21.52 -4.64 -11.18
N ARG A 131 -22.83 -4.43 -11.03
CA ARG A 131 -23.52 -3.28 -11.67
C ARG A 131 -22.82 -1.98 -11.28
N LEU A 132 -22.54 -1.11 -12.25
CA LEU A 132 -21.84 0.17 -12.01
C LEU A 132 -22.61 1.03 -11.01
N ALA A 133 -23.94 1.07 -11.09
CA ALA A 133 -24.78 1.81 -10.14
C ALA A 133 -24.60 1.35 -8.68
N LEU A 134 -24.40 0.05 -8.44
CA LEU A 134 -24.17 -0.48 -7.08
C LEU A 134 -22.79 -0.10 -6.55
N ALA A 135 -21.76 -0.15 -7.41
CA ALA A 135 -20.43 0.34 -7.07
C ALA A 135 -20.43 1.85 -6.78
N ALA A 136 -21.13 2.63 -7.60
CA ALA A 136 -21.33 4.06 -7.40
C ALA A 136 -22.03 4.35 -6.06
N GLY A 137 -23.04 3.55 -5.69
CA GLY A 137 -23.72 3.62 -4.40
C GLY A 137 -22.80 3.41 -3.20
N GLU A 138 -21.82 2.49 -3.28
CA GLU A 138 -20.83 2.30 -2.23
C GLU A 138 -19.92 3.52 -2.04
N VAL A 139 -19.46 4.12 -3.14
CA VAL A 139 -18.66 5.35 -3.09
C VAL A 139 -19.50 6.52 -2.56
N ALA A 140 -20.75 6.64 -3.00
CA ALA A 140 -21.66 7.70 -2.58
C ALA A 140 -22.00 7.60 -1.09
N SER A 141 -22.25 6.38 -0.59
CA SER A 141 -22.39 6.10 0.83
C SER A 141 -21.12 6.52 1.58
N PHE A 142 -19.94 6.24 1.01
CA PHE A 142 -18.70 6.64 1.64
C PHE A 142 -18.49 8.13 1.78
N LEU A 143 -18.79 8.87 0.74
CA LEU A 143 -18.65 10.31 0.74
C LEU A 143 -19.70 10.98 1.64
N ARG A 144 -20.91 10.41 1.75
CA ARG A 144 -21.94 10.89 2.67
C ARG A 144 -21.47 10.79 4.13
N ASP A 145 -20.96 9.62 4.52
CA ASP A 145 -20.55 9.36 5.90
C ASP A 145 -19.20 10.03 6.23
N ASN A 146 -18.42 10.38 5.20
CA ASN A 146 -17.12 11.02 5.34
C ASN A 146 -17.05 12.31 4.49
N PRO A 147 -17.58 13.45 4.99
CA PRO A 147 -17.71 14.69 4.21
C PRO A 147 -16.36 15.32 3.81
N ARG A 148 -15.28 14.89 4.46
CA ARG A 148 -13.92 15.42 4.36
C ARG A 148 -13.02 14.61 3.40
N GLN A 149 -13.61 13.76 2.58
CA GLN A 149 -12.90 12.83 1.69
C GLN A 149 -13.15 13.18 0.23
N VAL A 150 -12.08 13.09 -0.57
CA VAL A 150 -12.04 13.24 -2.02
C VAL A 150 -11.52 11.95 -2.63
N VAL A 151 -12.18 11.46 -3.67
CA VAL A 151 -11.87 10.20 -4.35
C VAL A 151 -11.60 10.46 -5.84
N VAL A 152 -10.58 9.80 -6.37
CA VAL A 152 -10.36 9.69 -7.82
C VAL A 152 -10.89 8.35 -8.29
N ILE A 153 -11.59 8.32 -9.42
CA ILE A 153 -11.99 7.08 -10.08
C ILE A 153 -11.41 7.14 -11.49
N GLN A 154 -10.36 6.35 -11.73
CA GLN A 154 -9.89 6.13 -13.09
C GLN A 154 -10.72 5.02 -13.72
N THR A 155 -11.16 5.22 -14.94
CA THR A 155 -12.07 4.31 -15.63
C THR A 155 -11.45 3.78 -16.92
N GLU A 156 -11.70 2.53 -17.25
CA GLU A 156 -11.43 1.94 -18.57
C GLU A 156 -12.77 1.60 -19.22
N GLU A 157 -13.13 2.38 -20.25
CA GLU A 157 -14.50 2.43 -20.74
C GLU A 157 -14.69 1.65 -22.03
N TYR A 158 -15.70 0.80 -22.04
CA TYR A 158 -16.28 0.14 -23.21
C TYR A 158 -17.79 0.40 -23.29
N VAL A 159 -18.20 1.54 -22.72
CA VAL A 159 -19.58 2.05 -22.67
C VAL A 159 -19.57 3.55 -22.96
N SER A 160 -20.73 4.12 -23.30
CA SER A 160 -20.86 5.56 -23.53
C SER A 160 -20.70 6.38 -22.24
N ALA A 161 -20.22 7.61 -22.35
CA ALA A 161 -20.18 8.54 -21.20
C ALA A 161 -21.58 8.83 -20.64
N ALA A 162 -22.60 8.86 -21.49
CA ALA A 162 -24.00 9.06 -21.08
C ALA A 162 -24.51 7.93 -20.18
N ASP A 163 -24.17 6.67 -20.50
CA ASP A 163 -24.57 5.52 -19.68
C ASP A 163 -23.79 5.44 -18.37
N ILE A 164 -22.53 5.88 -18.37
CA ILE A 164 -21.77 6.08 -17.12
C ILE A 164 -22.49 7.11 -16.25
N GLU A 165 -22.81 8.29 -16.79
CA GLU A 165 -23.53 9.34 -16.06
C GLU A 165 -24.87 8.84 -15.50
N ALA A 166 -25.65 8.11 -16.30
CA ALA A 166 -26.92 7.51 -15.87
C ALA A 166 -26.73 6.55 -14.68
N ALA A 167 -25.74 5.65 -14.75
CA ALA A 167 -25.43 4.72 -13.66
C ALA A 167 -24.92 5.45 -12.41
N LEU A 168 -24.12 6.53 -12.57
CA LEU A 168 -23.68 7.37 -11.46
C LEU A 168 -24.83 8.12 -10.80
N LYS A 169 -25.84 8.54 -11.57
CA LYS A 169 -27.08 9.16 -11.06
C LYS A 169 -27.92 8.15 -10.29
N GLU A 170 -28.14 6.95 -10.84
CA GLU A 170 -28.84 5.85 -10.17
C GLU A 170 -28.18 5.49 -8.83
N GLY A 171 -26.85 5.36 -8.81
CA GLY A 171 -26.08 5.10 -7.59
C GLY A 171 -25.96 6.31 -6.64
N GLY A 172 -26.50 7.48 -7.00
CA GLY A 172 -26.44 8.70 -6.19
C GLY A 172 -25.05 9.33 -6.05
N LEU A 173 -24.06 8.88 -6.85
CA LEU A 173 -22.69 9.42 -6.85
C LEU A 173 -22.59 10.72 -7.64
N TRP A 174 -23.44 10.91 -8.67
CA TRP A 174 -23.37 12.02 -9.61
C TRP A 174 -23.27 13.40 -8.96
N LYS A 175 -24.00 13.64 -7.86
CA LYS A 175 -23.98 14.92 -7.14
C LYS A 175 -22.58 15.33 -6.64
N TYR A 176 -21.68 14.37 -6.42
CA TYR A 176 -20.30 14.59 -5.98
C TYR A 176 -19.31 14.72 -7.13
N VAL A 177 -19.72 14.49 -8.39
CA VAL A 177 -18.82 14.51 -9.55
C VAL A 177 -18.30 15.92 -9.79
N HIS A 178 -16.97 16.01 -9.90
CA HIS A 178 -16.20 17.21 -10.19
C HIS A 178 -15.95 17.32 -11.69
N SER A 179 -16.25 18.49 -12.26
CA SER A 179 -16.06 18.79 -13.69
C SER A 179 -15.08 19.95 -13.93
N GLY A 180 -14.46 20.46 -12.86
CA GLY A 180 -13.49 21.54 -12.95
C GLY A 180 -12.06 21.04 -13.14
N PRO A 181 -11.06 21.93 -13.13
CA PRO A 181 -9.66 21.56 -13.25
C PRO A 181 -9.22 20.59 -12.15
N LEU A 182 -8.38 19.60 -12.49
CA LEU A 182 -7.76 18.68 -11.53
C LEU A 182 -6.66 19.36 -10.68
N THR A 183 -6.36 20.63 -10.95
CA THR A 183 -5.48 21.47 -10.15
C THR A 183 -6.17 22.07 -8.93
N GLN A 184 -7.50 21.93 -8.81
CA GLN A 184 -8.20 22.33 -7.59
C GLN A 184 -7.65 21.57 -6.38
N THR A 185 -7.55 22.27 -5.26
CA THR A 185 -7.09 21.70 -4.00
C THR A 185 -8.15 20.79 -3.39
N LEU A 186 -7.73 19.85 -2.54
CA LEU A 186 -8.69 19.00 -1.83
C LEU A 186 -9.65 19.82 -0.96
N GLY A 187 -9.17 20.91 -0.36
CA GLY A 187 -10.00 21.83 0.42
C GLY A 187 -11.09 22.50 -0.42
N GLN A 188 -10.76 22.93 -1.64
CA GLN A 188 -11.74 23.52 -2.57
C GLN A 188 -12.77 22.48 -3.03
N MET A 189 -12.34 21.27 -3.39
CA MET A 189 -13.24 20.18 -3.79
C MET A 189 -14.20 19.76 -2.65
N ILE A 190 -13.70 19.73 -1.41
CA ILE A 190 -14.54 19.46 -0.23
C ILE A 190 -15.55 20.59 -0.02
N SER A 191 -15.12 21.84 -0.13
CA SER A 191 -15.98 23.01 0.12
C SER A 191 -17.08 23.16 -0.92
N SER A 192 -16.82 22.80 -2.18
CA SER A 192 -17.82 22.79 -3.25
C SER A 192 -18.77 21.59 -3.18
N GLY A 193 -18.45 20.58 -2.36
CA GLY A 193 -19.14 19.30 -2.33
C GLY A 193 -18.85 18.40 -3.54
N LYS A 194 -18.05 18.86 -4.53
CA LYS A 194 -17.64 18.09 -5.71
C LYS A 194 -16.35 17.32 -5.43
N ARG A 195 -16.51 16.12 -4.88
CA ARG A 195 -15.46 15.33 -4.24
C ARG A 195 -15.07 14.05 -4.98
N VAL A 196 -15.56 13.86 -6.20
CA VAL A 196 -15.21 12.73 -7.07
C VAL A 196 -14.67 13.26 -8.38
N ALA A 197 -13.39 13.00 -8.66
CA ALA A 197 -12.83 13.24 -10.00
C ALA A 197 -12.82 11.92 -10.77
N LEU A 198 -13.48 11.89 -11.93
CA LEU A 198 -13.34 10.78 -12.87
C LEU A 198 -12.28 11.12 -13.91
N VAL A 199 -11.52 10.11 -14.34
CA VAL A 199 -10.53 10.26 -15.40
C VAL A 199 -10.52 9.01 -16.27
N ALA A 200 -10.75 9.17 -17.56
CA ALA A 200 -10.91 8.08 -18.49
C ALA A 200 -9.61 7.57 -19.08
N GLN A 201 -9.52 6.27 -19.36
CA GLN A 201 -8.42 5.68 -20.11
C GLN A 201 -8.76 5.53 -21.59
N ASN A 202 -9.95 5.00 -21.90
CA ASN A 202 -10.29 4.52 -23.23
C ASN A 202 -11.55 5.15 -23.83
N ILE A 203 -12.14 6.17 -23.18
CA ILE A 203 -13.28 6.90 -23.73
C ILE A 203 -12.93 7.46 -25.13
N SER A 204 -13.86 7.33 -26.09
CA SER A 204 -13.68 7.85 -27.45
C SER A 204 -13.52 9.37 -27.44
N THR A 205 -12.87 9.96 -28.45
CA THR A 205 -12.70 11.42 -28.50
C THR A 205 -14.06 12.13 -28.66
N ALA A 206 -14.99 11.50 -29.38
CA ALA A 206 -16.34 12.02 -29.57
C ALA A 206 -17.17 11.97 -28.26
N ASP A 207 -16.88 11.03 -27.37
CA ASP A 207 -17.60 10.85 -26.09
C ASP A 207 -16.92 11.50 -24.89
N GLN A 208 -15.78 12.20 -25.09
CA GLN A 208 -15.13 12.92 -24.00
C GLN A 208 -16.06 13.99 -23.42
N GLN A 209 -16.11 14.06 -22.10
CA GLN A 209 -16.91 15.04 -21.37
C GLN A 209 -16.01 15.87 -20.43
N PRO A 210 -16.37 17.12 -20.10
CA PRO A 210 -15.61 17.92 -19.13
C PRO A 210 -15.45 17.26 -17.76
N TRP A 211 -16.42 16.43 -17.35
CA TRP A 211 -16.40 15.66 -16.10
C TRP A 211 -15.70 14.29 -16.22
N LEU A 212 -15.34 13.87 -17.44
CA LEU A 212 -14.65 12.62 -17.76
C LEU A 212 -13.50 12.88 -18.75
N PRO A 213 -12.50 13.70 -18.37
CA PRO A 213 -11.34 13.95 -19.23
C PRO A 213 -10.54 12.66 -19.41
N ARG A 214 -9.94 12.48 -20.60
CA ARG A 214 -9.04 11.35 -20.85
C ARG A 214 -7.67 11.58 -20.21
N LEU A 215 -7.22 10.64 -19.36
CA LEU A 215 -5.96 10.66 -18.62
C LEU A 215 -4.77 10.93 -19.54
N THR A 216 -4.75 10.26 -20.69
CA THR A 216 -3.66 10.26 -21.65
C THR A 216 -3.70 11.44 -22.62
N THR A 217 -4.52 12.47 -22.36
CA THR A 217 -4.37 13.74 -23.07
C THR A 217 -3.15 14.50 -22.51
N PRO A 218 -2.38 15.21 -23.35
CA PRO A 218 -1.16 15.88 -22.90
C PRO A 218 -1.33 16.83 -21.71
N GLN A 219 -2.53 17.38 -21.51
CA GLN A 219 -2.82 18.34 -20.45
C GLN A 219 -3.36 17.70 -19.16
N THR A 220 -3.94 16.50 -19.24
CA THR A 220 -4.63 15.88 -18.09
C THR A 220 -3.65 15.13 -17.20
N GLY A 221 -2.95 14.15 -17.74
CA GLY A 221 -2.14 13.26 -16.92
C GLY A 221 -1.18 12.37 -17.69
N ARG A 222 -0.63 11.42 -16.95
CA ARG A 222 0.40 10.47 -17.39
C ARG A 222 0.17 9.16 -16.68
N ASP A 223 0.69 8.08 -17.27
CA ASP A 223 0.77 6.78 -16.64
C ASP A 223 2.15 6.14 -16.85
N THR A 224 2.33 4.99 -16.20
CA THR A 224 3.41 4.04 -16.52
C THR A 224 2.86 2.85 -17.28
N GLN A 225 3.73 2.07 -17.92
CA GLN A 225 3.42 0.72 -18.38
C GLN A 225 2.86 -0.17 -17.25
N TYR A 226 2.20 -1.27 -17.62
CA TYR A 226 1.33 -2.06 -16.73
C TYR A 226 1.48 -3.58 -16.84
N ASP A 227 2.18 -4.08 -17.85
CA ASP A 227 2.26 -5.49 -18.19
C ASP A 227 3.43 -6.21 -17.50
N PHE A 228 3.75 -5.82 -16.26
CA PHE A 228 4.88 -6.38 -15.52
C PHE A 228 4.69 -7.88 -15.24
N LYS A 229 5.68 -8.69 -15.63
CA LYS A 229 5.66 -10.16 -15.48
C LYS A 229 6.48 -10.69 -14.31
N SER A 230 7.23 -9.82 -13.63
CA SER A 230 8.12 -10.18 -12.53
C SER A 230 8.10 -9.10 -11.46
N THR A 231 8.17 -9.51 -10.20
CA THR A 231 8.31 -8.57 -9.07
C THR A 231 9.60 -7.76 -9.18
N ALA A 232 10.68 -8.34 -9.74
CA ALA A 232 11.96 -7.67 -9.90
C ALA A 232 11.87 -6.39 -10.74
N ALA A 233 11.00 -6.36 -11.76
CA ALA A 233 10.79 -5.16 -12.58
C ALA A 233 10.33 -3.96 -11.74
N LEU A 234 9.66 -4.21 -10.62
CA LEU A 234 9.17 -3.18 -9.71
C LEU A 234 10.03 -3.02 -8.46
N SER A 235 10.69 -4.09 -7.99
CA SER A 235 11.41 -4.12 -6.71
C SER A 235 12.92 -3.95 -6.81
N ASP A 236 13.54 -4.25 -7.96
CA ASP A 236 14.97 -4.07 -8.17
C ASP A 236 15.28 -2.62 -8.57
N PRO A 237 16.06 -1.87 -7.78
CA PRO A 237 16.43 -0.49 -8.12
C PRO A 237 17.08 -0.34 -9.50
N ALA A 238 17.80 -1.37 -9.99
CA ALA A 238 18.42 -1.33 -11.31
C ALA A 238 17.40 -1.44 -12.46
N LEU A 239 16.22 -2.04 -12.21
CA LEU A 239 15.17 -2.24 -13.21
C LEU A 239 14.03 -1.21 -13.10
N GLN A 240 13.91 -0.55 -11.95
CA GLN A 240 12.88 0.47 -11.70
C GLN A 240 12.85 1.60 -12.75
N PRO A 241 13.98 2.14 -13.26
CA PRO A 241 13.95 3.16 -14.31
C PRO A 241 13.11 2.75 -15.53
N ALA A 242 13.35 1.55 -16.07
CA ALA A 242 12.59 1.04 -17.20
C ALA A 242 11.10 0.88 -16.86
N SER A 243 10.76 0.56 -15.60
CA SER A 243 9.37 0.44 -15.15
C SER A 243 8.57 1.76 -15.14
N CYS A 244 9.22 2.90 -15.37
CA CYS A 244 8.60 4.23 -15.37
C CYS A 244 8.25 4.76 -16.77
N GLU A 245 8.52 3.98 -17.82
CA GLU A 245 8.12 4.30 -19.19
C GLU A 245 6.59 4.51 -19.31
N PRO A 246 6.12 5.41 -20.19
CA PRO A 246 4.69 5.57 -20.46
C PRO A 246 4.03 4.26 -20.86
N SER A 247 2.72 4.11 -20.62
CA SER A 247 1.98 3.02 -21.26
C SER A 247 1.93 3.23 -22.79
N PRO A 248 1.58 2.21 -23.59
CA PRO A 248 1.39 2.36 -25.03
C PRO A 248 0.38 3.45 -25.42
N TRP A 249 -0.54 3.77 -24.50
CA TRP A 249 -1.57 4.79 -24.65
C TRP A 249 -1.21 6.11 -23.97
N GLY A 250 -0.12 6.12 -23.20
CA GLY A 250 0.32 7.24 -22.36
C GLY A 250 0.82 8.43 -23.17
N SER A 251 0.67 9.62 -22.61
CA SER A 251 1.17 10.85 -23.23
C SER A 251 2.51 11.29 -22.65
N ALA A 252 3.38 11.81 -23.52
CA ALA A 252 4.57 12.57 -23.15
C ALA A 252 4.28 14.02 -22.72
N GLY A 253 3.00 14.36 -22.47
CA GLY A 253 2.55 15.72 -22.20
C GLY A 253 2.89 16.28 -20.81
N THR A 254 2.40 17.51 -20.56
CA THR A 254 2.66 18.28 -19.34
C THR A 254 1.73 17.96 -18.18
N GLY A 255 0.66 17.20 -18.41
CA GLY A 255 -0.33 16.79 -17.41
C GLY A 255 0.32 16.21 -16.15
N ARG A 256 -0.21 16.58 -14.98
CA ARG A 256 0.45 16.31 -13.69
C ARG A 256 -0.21 15.18 -12.90
N LEU A 257 -1.45 14.82 -13.23
CA LEU A 257 -2.06 13.63 -12.64
C LEU A 257 -1.30 12.40 -13.13
N PHE A 258 -0.53 11.78 -12.26
CA PHE A 258 0.35 10.69 -12.64
C PHE A 258 -0.05 9.38 -11.98
N LEU A 259 -0.56 8.45 -12.80
CA LEU A 259 -0.95 7.09 -12.43
C LEU A 259 0.25 6.14 -12.53
N MET A 260 0.83 5.77 -11.40
CA MET A 260 1.88 4.76 -11.37
C MET A 260 1.25 3.37 -11.21
N GLN A 261 1.20 2.62 -12.30
CA GLN A 261 0.73 1.24 -12.32
C GLN A 261 1.77 0.36 -11.61
N HIS A 262 1.38 -0.33 -10.54
CA HIS A 262 2.29 -1.01 -9.62
C HIS A 262 1.73 -2.36 -9.16
N PHE A 263 1.63 -3.29 -10.09
CA PHE A 263 1.17 -4.65 -9.87
C PHE A 263 1.87 -5.60 -10.84
N VAL A 264 1.79 -6.91 -10.58
CA VAL A 264 2.38 -7.96 -11.43
C VAL A 264 1.27 -8.90 -11.88
N THR A 265 1.17 -9.12 -13.19
CA THR A 265 0.16 -9.99 -13.80
C THR A 265 0.85 -11.08 -14.62
N ASN A 266 1.06 -12.26 -14.02
CA ASN A 266 1.69 -13.40 -14.67
C ASN A 266 1.28 -14.77 -14.07
N PRO A 267 0.26 -15.46 -14.62
CA PRO A 267 -0.73 -14.97 -15.59
C PRO A 267 -1.82 -14.12 -14.93
N LEU A 268 -1.95 -14.18 -13.61
CA LEU A 268 -3.01 -13.56 -12.81
C LEU A 268 -2.42 -12.74 -11.67
N ALA A 269 -3.26 -11.94 -11.01
CA ALA A 269 -2.88 -11.22 -9.79
C ALA A 269 -2.45 -12.19 -8.69
N SER A 270 -1.44 -11.80 -7.89
CA SER A 270 -0.86 -12.67 -6.88
C SER A 270 -0.63 -11.94 -5.56
N ARG A 271 -1.26 -12.43 -4.49
CA ARG A 271 -1.00 -11.96 -3.13
C ARG A 271 0.47 -12.07 -2.74
N ALA A 272 1.17 -13.12 -3.20
CA ALA A 272 2.59 -13.29 -2.91
C ALA A 272 3.44 -12.22 -3.61
N ALA A 273 3.13 -11.91 -4.88
CA ALA A 273 3.78 -10.82 -5.60
C ALA A 273 3.47 -9.46 -4.95
N SER A 274 2.20 -9.19 -4.61
CA SER A 274 1.78 -7.96 -3.92
C SER A 274 2.50 -7.74 -2.60
N ARG A 275 2.79 -8.78 -1.79
CA ARG A 275 3.60 -8.60 -0.57
C ARG A 275 5.01 -8.06 -0.86
N VAL A 276 5.60 -8.44 -1.99
CA VAL A 276 6.94 -8.00 -2.41
C VAL A 276 6.87 -6.59 -2.97
N VAL A 277 6.03 -6.36 -3.97
CA VAL A 277 6.04 -5.08 -4.71
C VAL A 277 5.41 -3.95 -3.90
N ASN A 278 4.33 -4.21 -3.15
CA ASN A 278 3.71 -3.20 -2.32
C ASN A 278 4.51 -2.85 -1.06
N ALA A 279 5.66 -3.49 -0.82
CA ALA A 279 6.53 -3.15 0.30
C ALA A 279 6.84 -1.65 0.28
N ARG A 280 6.65 -0.95 1.41
CA ARG A 280 6.84 0.51 1.53
C ARG A 280 8.09 1.01 0.82
N GLY A 281 9.24 0.37 1.07
CA GLY A 281 10.51 0.77 0.47
C GLY A 281 10.55 0.63 -1.05
N VAL A 282 9.90 -0.40 -1.60
CA VAL A 282 9.79 -0.63 -3.05
C VAL A 282 8.91 0.45 -3.69
N LEU A 283 7.72 0.69 -3.14
CA LEU A 283 6.81 1.74 -3.62
C LEU A 283 7.46 3.13 -3.57
N VAL A 284 8.12 3.48 -2.47
CA VAL A 284 8.80 4.77 -2.33
C VAL A 284 9.97 4.88 -3.30
N SER A 285 10.82 3.86 -3.39
CA SER A 285 11.98 3.85 -4.30
C SER A 285 11.53 4.03 -5.75
N ARG A 286 10.53 3.26 -6.19
CA ARG A 286 10.03 3.36 -7.56
C ARG A 286 9.34 4.70 -7.83
N ALA A 287 8.52 5.20 -6.91
CA ALA A 287 7.89 6.50 -7.08
C ALA A 287 8.92 7.63 -7.23
N LEU A 288 10.02 7.59 -6.46
CA LEU A 288 11.13 8.54 -6.59
C LEU A 288 11.90 8.36 -7.90
N ALA A 289 12.14 7.13 -8.36
CA ALA A 289 12.74 6.87 -9.66
C ALA A 289 11.88 7.44 -10.81
N CYS A 290 10.58 7.19 -10.77
CA CYS A 290 9.64 7.73 -11.75
C CYS A 290 9.55 9.26 -11.65
N GLN A 291 9.61 9.85 -10.44
CA GLN A 291 9.68 11.30 -10.29
C GLN A 291 10.94 11.87 -10.94
N GLY A 292 12.10 11.24 -10.73
CA GLY A 292 13.37 11.69 -11.32
C GLY A 292 13.36 11.67 -12.84
N LEU A 293 12.77 10.62 -13.44
CA LEU A 293 12.69 10.46 -14.90
C LEU A 293 11.57 11.28 -15.55
N ARG A 294 10.41 11.35 -14.90
CA ARG A 294 9.20 11.96 -15.47
C ARG A 294 8.98 13.40 -15.00
N GLY A 295 9.79 13.89 -14.05
CA GLY A 295 9.72 15.26 -13.52
C GLY A 295 8.50 15.57 -12.65
N VAL A 296 7.63 14.58 -12.39
CA VAL A 296 6.40 14.71 -11.61
C VAL A 296 6.27 13.50 -10.69
N MET A 297 5.88 13.73 -9.43
CA MET A 297 5.62 12.65 -8.48
C MET A 297 4.35 11.90 -8.87
N PRO A 298 4.35 10.55 -8.87
CA PRO A 298 3.12 9.77 -8.93
C PRO A 298 2.07 10.24 -7.92
N SER A 299 0.90 10.64 -8.42
CA SER A 299 -0.24 11.02 -7.59
C SER A 299 -1.07 9.81 -7.19
N ILE A 300 -1.05 8.73 -7.97
CA ILE A 300 -1.76 7.49 -7.67
C ILE A 300 -0.78 6.34 -7.68
N LEU A 301 -0.65 5.65 -6.55
CA LEU A 301 0.07 4.38 -6.41
C LEU A 301 -0.95 3.25 -6.63
N LEU A 302 -1.09 2.77 -7.87
CA LEU A 302 -2.14 1.80 -8.23
C LEU A 302 -1.66 0.37 -7.98
N VAL A 303 -2.23 -0.32 -7.00
CA VAL A 303 -1.75 -1.63 -6.53
C VAL A 303 -2.84 -2.72 -6.51
N ASP A 304 -2.41 -3.98 -6.59
CA ASP A 304 -3.22 -5.14 -6.22
C ASP A 304 -3.05 -5.47 -4.73
N TYR A 305 -4.12 -5.93 -4.07
CA TYR A 305 -4.13 -6.32 -2.65
C TYR A 305 -3.51 -5.25 -1.74
N PHE A 306 -4.11 -4.05 -1.75
CA PHE A 306 -3.58 -2.84 -1.09
C PHE A 306 -3.28 -3.01 0.41
N GLU A 307 -3.87 -4.00 1.07
CA GLU A 307 -3.61 -4.31 2.47
C GLU A 307 -2.24 -4.94 2.72
N LEU A 308 -1.55 -5.39 1.67
CA LEU A 308 -0.24 -6.04 1.74
C LEU A 308 0.87 -5.02 1.48
N GLY A 309 1.97 -5.09 2.23
CA GLY A 309 3.21 -4.34 1.95
C GLY A 309 3.31 -2.90 2.52
N GLN A 310 2.22 -2.34 3.03
CA GLN A 310 2.11 -0.96 3.56
C GLN A 310 2.08 0.21 2.53
N PRO A 311 1.26 0.14 1.45
CA PRO A 311 1.04 1.28 0.54
C PRO A 311 0.66 2.59 1.22
N ALA A 312 -0.18 2.54 2.26
CA ALA A 312 -0.58 3.73 3.01
C ALA A 312 0.64 4.45 3.63
N CYS A 313 1.61 3.71 4.15
CA CYS A 313 2.82 4.31 4.71
C CYS A 313 3.74 4.90 3.64
N ALA A 314 3.82 4.27 2.46
CA ALA A 314 4.52 4.85 1.31
C ALA A 314 3.89 6.17 0.88
N MET A 315 2.56 6.22 0.76
CA MET A 315 1.80 7.44 0.44
C MET A 315 2.10 8.59 1.41
N TRP A 316 2.04 8.34 2.72
CA TRP A 316 2.34 9.36 3.73
C TRP A 316 3.79 9.83 3.68
N GLU A 317 4.73 8.92 3.47
CA GLU A 317 6.13 9.26 3.31
C GLU A 317 6.36 10.17 2.09
N LEU A 318 5.79 9.83 0.93
CA LEU A 318 5.94 10.61 -0.31
C LEU A 318 5.30 11.99 -0.17
N ASN A 319 4.08 12.08 0.37
CA ASN A 319 3.44 13.37 0.65
C ASN A 319 4.28 14.24 1.60
N GLY A 320 4.90 13.63 2.63
CA GLY A 320 5.80 14.33 3.54
C GLY A 320 7.10 14.83 2.89
N LYS A 321 7.64 14.09 1.91
CA LYS A 321 8.81 14.56 1.12
C LYS A 321 8.44 15.77 0.25
N LEU A 322 7.26 15.75 -0.39
CA LEU A 322 6.79 16.88 -1.19
C LEU A 322 6.57 18.15 -0.35
N ALA A 323 6.05 18.02 0.88
CA ALA A 323 5.87 19.16 1.77
C ALA A 323 7.22 19.81 2.16
N ARG A 324 8.28 19.02 2.35
CA ARG A 324 9.63 19.53 2.63
C ARG A 324 10.31 20.16 1.41
N GLY A 325 10.06 19.64 0.21
CA GLY A 325 10.57 20.24 -1.03
C GLY A 325 9.92 21.58 -1.40
N SER A 326 8.69 21.82 -0.91
CA SER A 326 7.94 23.07 -1.14
C SER A 326 8.25 24.18 -0.12
N THR A 327 8.98 23.89 0.96
CA THR A 327 9.15 24.80 2.09
C THR A 327 10.58 25.31 2.24
N ALA A 328 11.00 26.17 1.31
CA ALA A 328 11.91 27.27 1.63
C ALA A 328 11.14 28.44 2.30
N GLY A 329 10.28 28.16 3.30
CA GLY A 329 9.56 29.25 3.99
C GLY A 329 8.44 28.95 5.01
N ALA A 330 7.90 27.73 5.14
CA ALA A 330 6.81 27.48 6.10
C ALA A 330 7.20 26.46 7.19
N ARG A 331 7.01 26.85 8.46
CA ARG A 331 7.20 26.00 9.64
C ARG A 331 6.46 24.67 9.46
N ALA A 332 7.19 23.57 9.63
CA ALA A 332 6.69 22.22 9.51
C ALA A 332 5.56 21.95 10.52
N ALA A 333 4.32 21.86 10.03
CA ALA A 333 3.28 21.12 10.73
C ALA A 333 3.54 19.62 10.50
N SER A 334 3.92 18.91 11.56
CA SER A 334 4.06 17.46 11.56
C SER A 334 2.68 16.81 11.40
N GLY A 335 2.25 16.59 10.15
CA GLY A 335 1.14 15.70 9.86
C GLY A 335 1.53 14.29 10.25
N ALA A 336 1.05 13.82 11.40
CA ALA A 336 1.25 12.43 11.82
C ALA A 336 0.54 11.53 10.79
N GLY A 337 1.33 10.76 10.03
CA GLY A 337 0.80 9.57 9.37
C GLY A 337 0.18 8.62 10.41
N PRO A 338 -0.66 7.67 10.01
CA PRO A 338 -1.35 6.78 10.93
C PRO A 338 -0.35 6.11 11.87
N ALA A 339 -0.72 6.03 13.15
CA ALA A 339 -0.01 5.23 14.13
C ALA A 339 0.20 3.82 13.55
N GLY A 340 1.45 3.42 13.35
CA GLY A 340 1.80 2.15 12.67
C GLY A 340 2.73 2.30 11.47
N CYS A 341 2.91 3.50 10.92
CA CYS A 341 3.92 3.76 9.87
C CYS A 341 5.35 3.97 10.39
N GLY A 342 5.63 3.49 11.62
CA GLY A 342 6.99 3.48 12.17
C GLY A 342 7.96 2.82 11.18
N SER A 343 9.23 3.20 11.25
CA SER A 343 10.28 2.58 10.46
C SER A 343 10.33 1.08 10.77
N ALA A 344 9.61 0.29 9.99
CA ALA A 344 9.97 -1.10 9.78
C ALA A 344 11.26 -1.09 8.96
N ALA A 345 12.38 -0.73 9.61
CA ALA A 345 13.57 -1.52 9.34
C ALA A 345 13.12 -2.97 9.56
N PRO A 346 13.37 -3.90 8.62
CA PRO A 346 13.06 -5.30 8.86
C PRO A 346 13.65 -5.62 10.23
N ARG A 347 12.82 -6.08 11.18
CA ARG A 347 13.34 -6.56 12.46
C ARG A 347 14.33 -7.65 12.07
N GLY A 348 15.62 -7.38 12.23
CA GLY A 348 16.65 -8.34 11.91
C GLY A 348 16.26 -9.66 12.56
N VAL A 349 16.10 -10.70 11.74
CA VAL A 349 15.92 -12.04 12.27
C VAL A 349 17.18 -12.35 13.05
N LYS A 350 17.08 -12.35 14.38
CA LYS A 350 18.19 -12.73 15.24
C LYS A 350 18.29 -14.24 15.16
N LEU A 351 19.33 -14.74 14.49
CA LEU A 351 19.61 -16.17 14.46
C LEU A 351 19.95 -16.61 15.89
N GLU A 352 19.07 -17.36 16.56
CA GLU A 352 19.33 -17.79 17.95
C GLU A 352 20.36 -18.91 18.02
N SER A 353 20.38 -19.82 17.04
CA SER A 353 21.41 -20.86 16.94
C SER A 353 21.51 -21.45 15.53
N LEU A 354 22.74 -21.75 15.09
CA LEU A 354 23.04 -22.59 13.94
C LEU A 354 23.54 -23.94 14.47
N ARG A 355 22.80 -25.03 14.22
CA ARG A 355 23.25 -26.38 14.59
C ARG A 355 23.80 -27.08 13.34
N ILE A 356 25.08 -27.43 13.41
CA ILE A 356 25.74 -28.28 12.41
C ILE A 356 25.77 -29.69 13.02
N ALA A 357 24.89 -30.57 12.58
CA ALA A 357 24.96 -31.99 12.93
C ALA A 357 25.92 -32.66 11.94
N ALA A 358 27.15 -32.92 12.37
CA ALA A 358 28.04 -33.82 11.65
C ALA A 358 27.53 -35.25 11.87
N LEU A 359 27.06 -35.91 10.82
CA LEU A 359 26.75 -37.34 10.87
C LEU A 359 28.08 -38.12 10.85
N SER A 360 28.48 -38.56 12.04
CA SER A 360 29.49 -39.59 12.33
C SER A 360 30.95 -39.26 11.99
N ASP A 361 31.81 -39.61 12.94
CA ASP A 361 33.26 -39.50 12.87
C ASP A 361 33.83 -40.39 11.76
N GLN A 362 34.86 -39.85 11.07
CA GLN A 362 35.66 -40.43 9.97
C GLN A 362 35.07 -40.30 8.55
N VAL A 363 35.72 -39.46 7.71
CA VAL A 363 35.44 -39.32 6.27
C VAL A 363 36.57 -39.97 5.45
N PRO A 364 36.30 -41.00 4.63
CA PRO A 364 37.28 -41.57 3.70
C PRO A 364 37.61 -40.63 2.54
N ARG A 365 38.84 -40.72 2.00
CA ARG A 365 39.37 -39.83 0.94
C ARG A 365 38.55 -39.90 -0.36
N GLY A 366 38.28 -38.74 -0.98
CA GLY A 366 37.70 -38.63 -2.33
C GLY A 366 36.17 -38.72 -2.43
N GLY A 367 35.44 -38.80 -1.30
CA GLY A 367 33.99 -38.87 -1.30
C GLY A 367 33.30 -37.50 -1.26
N GLU A 368 32.17 -37.38 -1.97
CA GLU A 368 31.20 -36.30 -1.79
C GLU A 368 30.33 -36.62 -0.57
N ARG A 369 30.12 -35.65 0.34
CA ARG A 369 29.06 -35.76 1.36
C ARG A 369 28.10 -34.60 1.29
N GLU A 370 26.84 -34.93 1.50
CA GLU A 370 25.73 -34.01 1.63
C GLU A 370 25.60 -33.63 3.12
N VAL A 371 25.88 -32.36 3.44
CA VAL A 371 25.68 -31.84 4.81
C VAL A 371 24.35 -31.08 4.84
N ALA A 372 23.45 -31.46 5.73
CA ALA A 372 22.18 -30.78 5.94
C ALA A 372 22.34 -29.67 6.97
N LEU A 373 22.21 -28.41 6.54
CA LEU A 373 22.20 -27.25 7.42
C LEU A 373 20.77 -26.88 7.77
N THR A 374 20.34 -27.02 9.02
CA THR A 374 18.97 -26.66 9.44
C THR A 374 18.97 -25.32 10.17
N LEU A 375 18.30 -24.33 9.59
CA LEU A 375 18.05 -23.03 10.22
C LEU A 375 16.77 -23.12 11.07
N VAL A 376 16.81 -22.76 12.35
CA VAL A 376 15.63 -22.84 13.23
C VAL A 376 15.30 -21.45 13.78
N ASN A 377 14.04 -21.03 13.64
CA ASN A 377 13.49 -19.81 14.25
C ASN A 377 12.19 -20.14 15.02
N ARG A 378 11.87 -19.38 16.08
CA ARG A 378 10.64 -19.53 16.87
C ARG A 378 9.41 -19.24 15.99
N GLY A 379 8.82 -20.30 15.43
CA GLY A 379 7.62 -20.23 14.58
C GLY A 379 7.72 -20.98 13.25
N THR A 380 8.25 -22.21 13.25
CA THR A 380 8.02 -23.25 12.23
C THR A 380 8.40 -22.94 10.77
N ARG A 381 9.58 -22.38 10.51
CA ARG A 381 10.21 -22.53 9.19
C ARG A 381 11.66 -22.96 9.33
N SER A 382 11.93 -24.21 8.95
CA SER A 382 13.26 -24.75 8.76
C SER A 382 13.64 -24.67 7.29
N ALA A 383 14.78 -24.07 6.97
CA ALA A 383 15.38 -24.17 5.64
C ALA A 383 16.57 -25.12 5.73
N THR A 384 16.62 -26.10 4.82
CA THR A 384 17.71 -27.08 4.70
C THR A 384 18.54 -26.78 3.47
N ALA A 385 19.80 -26.38 3.65
CA ALA A 385 20.74 -26.24 2.54
C ALA A 385 21.66 -27.47 2.47
N ARG A 386 21.90 -27.97 1.25
CA ARG A 386 22.86 -29.04 0.95
C ARG A 386 24.16 -28.40 0.48
N VAL A 387 25.30 -28.84 1.01
CA VAL A 387 26.61 -28.34 0.60
C VAL A 387 27.48 -29.50 0.11
N LYS A 388 28.16 -29.30 -1.02
CA LYS A 388 29.17 -30.20 -1.58
C LYS A 388 30.55 -29.78 -1.10
N LEU A 389 31.31 -30.70 -0.52
CA LEU A 389 32.69 -30.45 -0.06
C LEU A 389 33.67 -31.20 -0.96
N SER A 390 34.69 -30.51 -1.48
CA SER A 390 35.80 -31.11 -2.23
C SER A 390 37.14 -30.75 -1.60
N GLY A 391 38.03 -31.73 -1.44
CA GLY A 391 39.37 -31.55 -0.87
C GLY A 391 40.44 -31.58 -1.96
N ALA A 392 41.38 -30.63 -1.94
CA ALA A 392 42.57 -30.64 -2.79
C ALA A 392 43.73 -31.37 -2.08
N GLY A 393 44.49 -32.16 -2.84
CA GLY A 393 45.46 -33.13 -2.36
C GLY A 393 46.60 -32.57 -1.49
N GLY A 394 47.00 -33.37 -0.51
CA GLY A 394 48.11 -33.16 0.42
C GLY A 394 47.98 -34.08 1.63
N THR A 395 49.08 -34.60 2.16
CA THR A 395 49.09 -35.53 3.31
C THR A 395 48.79 -34.80 4.62
N GLY A 396 47.54 -34.87 5.08
CA GLY A 396 47.10 -34.35 6.38
C GLY A 396 45.58 -34.16 6.44
N PHE A 397 44.99 -34.12 7.64
CA PHE A 397 43.59 -33.76 7.84
C PHE A 397 43.34 -32.34 7.29
N SER A 398 42.48 -32.22 6.27
CA SER A 398 42.23 -30.95 5.59
C SER A 398 40.88 -30.39 6.01
N TYR A 399 40.88 -29.15 6.53
CA TYR A 399 39.65 -28.40 6.80
C TYR A 399 39.09 -27.86 5.49
N PRO A 400 37.75 -27.83 5.30
CA PRO A 400 37.16 -27.25 4.10
C PRO A 400 37.56 -25.78 3.97
N ARG A 401 38.20 -25.42 2.85
CA ARG A 401 38.69 -24.05 2.58
C ARG A 401 37.58 -23.06 2.16
N SER A 402 36.38 -23.55 1.85
CA SER A 402 35.25 -22.70 1.51
C SER A 402 33.92 -23.39 1.81
N LEU A 403 32.96 -22.64 2.35
CA LEU A 403 31.57 -23.06 2.56
C LEU A 403 30.68 -22.13 1.74
N ALA A 404 29.96 -22.67 0.76
CA ALA A 404 28.98 -21.92 -0.02
C ALA A 404 27.57 -22.26 0.48
N VAL A 405 26.85 -21.26 1.01
CA VAL A 405 25.46 -21.41 1.44
C VAL A 405 24.60 -20.56 0.51
N SER A 406 23.71 -21.19 -0.26
CA SER A 406 22.65 -20.49 -1.00
C SER A 406 21.40 -20.44 -0.12
N VAL A 407 20.99 -19.22 0.24
CA VAL A 407 19.72 -18.97 0.92
C VAL A 407 18.77 -18.38 -0.12
N PRO A 408 17.53 -18.88 -0.27
CA PRO A 408 16.56 -18.27 -1.17
C PRO A 408 16.37 -16.80 -0.79
N ALA A 409 16.47 -15.93 -1.79
CA ALA A 409 16.55 -14.48 -1.64
C ALA A 409 15.27 -13.87 -1.07
N GLN A 410 15.11 -13.94 0.25
CA GLN A 410 14.26 -13.05 1.04
C GLN A 410 15.02 -12.77 2.34
N ASP A 411 15.32 -11.49 2.57
CA ASP A 411 15.99 -10.90 3.73
C ASP A 411 17.53 -10.84 3.71
N SER A 412 18.05 -9.70 4.20
CA SER A 412 19.44 -9.55 4.62
C SER A 412 19.67 -10.38 5.87
N VAL A 413 20.35 -11.53 5.73
CA VAL A 413 20.72 -12.37 6.88
C VAL A 413 22.13 -11.99 7.34
N ARG A 414 22.27 -11.57 8.61
CA ARG A 414 23.59 -11.51 9.28
C ARG A 414 23.88 -12.91 9.82
N VAL A 415 24.95 -13.53 9.34
CA VAL A 415 25.39 -14.87 9.77
C VAL A 415 26.66 -14.71 10.61
N ASP A 416 26.54 -14.90 11.92
CA ASP A 416 27.70 -14.96 12.82
C ASP A 416 28.19 -16.41 12.92
N LEU A 417 29.34 -16.72 12.29
CA LEU A 417 29.98 -18.03 12.35
C LEU A 417 30.93 -18.09 13.56
N THR A 418 30.60 -18.91 14.55
CA THR A 418 31.54 -19.25 15.64
C THR A 418 32.10 -20.64 15.40
N VAL A 419 33.37 -20.74 15.00
CA VAL A 419 34.07 -22.03 14.89
C VAL A 419 34.79 -22.29 16.20
N ARG A 420 34.36 -23.32 16.96
CA ARG A 420 35.14 -23.84 18.08
C ARG A 420 35.99 -25.00 17.58
N ALA A 421 37.31 -24.78 17.53
CA ALA A 421 38.24 -25.87 17.29
C ALA A 421 38.35 -26.75 18.54
N ALA A 422 38.32 -28.07 18.36
CA ALA A 422 38.68 -29.03 19.40
C ALA A 422 40.21 -29.11 19.52
N SER A 423 40.87 -28.00 19.86
CA SER A 423 42.23 -28.03 20.42
C SER A 423 42.49 -26.74 21.22
N LYS A 424 43.37 -26.82 22.22
CA LYS A 424 43.58 -25.86 23.33
C LYS A 424 44.13 -24.47 22.97
N ALA A 425 43.86 -23.92 21.78
CA ALA A 425 44.22 -22.55 21.42
C ALA A 425 42.96 -21.74 21.09
N SER A 426 42.53 -20.89 22.03
CA SER A 426 41.42 -19.97 21.85
C SER A 426 41.88 -18.72 21.09
N GLY A 427 41.59 -18.65 19.80
CA GLY A 427 41.68 -17.42 19.00
C GLY A 427 40.30 -16.99 18.53
N THR A 428 39.96 -15.71 18.67
CA THR A 428 38.71 -15.16 18.13
C THR A 428 38.99 -14.59 16.75
N LEU A 429 38.54 -15.26 15.68
CA LEU A 429 38.60 -14.73 14.32
C LEU A 429 37.29 -13.97 14.05
N ARG A 430 37.35 -12.64 13.91
CA ARG A 430 36.19 -11.84 13.48
C ARG A 430 36.21 -11.71 11.96
N LEU A 431 35.23 -12.31 11.30
CA LEU A 431 34.93 -12.05 9.90
C LEU A 431 33.72 -11.12 9.83
N SER A 432 33.88 -9.98 9.17
CA SER A 432 32.77 -9.08 8.87
C SER A 432 32.44 -9.20 7.40
N ALA A 433 31.24 -9.64 7.06
CA ALA A 433 30.73 -9.60 5.68
C ALA A 433 29.49 -8.72 5.64
N SER A 434 29.54 -7.67 4.83
CA SER A 434 28.37 -6.88 4.42
C SER A 434 27.91 -7.41 3.07
N LEU A 435 26.73 -8.02 3.03
CA LEU A 435 26.10 -8.44 1.77
C LEU A 435 25.35 -7.23 1.17
N ALA A 436 26.08 -6.44 0.37
CA ALA A 436 25.48 -5.70 -0.74
C ALA A 436 25.55 -6.60 -1.99
N GLY A 437 24.52 -6.57 -2.83
CA GLY A 437 24.21 -7.61 -3.82
C GLY A 437 25.31 -7.96 -4.85
N LEU A 438 25.05 -9.11 -5.50
CA LEU A 438 25.72 -9.76 -6.63
C LEU A 438 27.07 -10.45 -6.36
N ARG A 439 26.98 -11.80 -6.27
CA ARG A 439 28.05 -12.81 -6.34
C ARG A 439 29.38 -12.45 -5.66
N SER A 440 29.47 -12.66 -4.36
CA SER A 440 30.76 -12.72 -3.66
C SER A 440 31.22 -14.19 -3.55
N LYS A 441 32.30 -14.54 -4.27
CA LYS A 441 33.13 -15.71 -3.91
C LYS A 441 33.91 -15.33 -2.65
N LEU A 442 33.72 -16.04 -1.54
CA LEU A 442 34.64 -15.96 -0.41
C LEU A 442 35.92 -16.71 -0.75
N ALA A 443 37.04 -16.00 -0.88
CA ALA A 443 38.37 -16.60 -0.89
C ALA A 443 38.97 -16.51 0.52
N LEU A 444 39.31 -17.65 1.11
CA LEU A 444 40.11 -17.72 2.33
C LEU A 444 41.57 -17.45 1.95
N VAL A 445 42.15 -16.33 2.40
CA VAL A 445 43.61 -16.15 2.41
C VAL A 445 44.07 -16.33 3.86
N ALA A 446 44.69 -17.46 4.15
CA ALA A 446 45.44 -17.65 5.38
C ALA A 446 46.79 -16.92 5.24
N ARG A 447 47.18 -16.13 6.24
CA ARG A 447 48.59 -15.81 6.50
C ARG A 447 49.05 -16.62 7.69
#